data_AF-A0A917I4V6-F1
#
_entry.id   AF-A0A917I4V6-F1
#
_cell.length_a   1.000
_cell.length_b   1.000
_cell.length_c   1.000
_cell.angle_alpha   90.00
_cell.angle_beta   90.00
_cell.angle_gamma   90.00
#
_symmetry.space_group_name_H-M   'P 1'
#
loop_
_entity.id
_entity.type
_entity.pdbx_description
1 polymer ?
#
loop_
_entity_poly.entity_id
_entity_poly.type
_entity_poly.pdbx_seq_one_letter_code
_entity_poly.pdbx_strand_id
1 'polypeptide(L)'
;MREHVARIEATTPSSNCELLPVDACRAVLEAADRAMALPQPEEAAQLARTMIGVYPKADVTDPDVYATAVAGTLAEFPAHVARKVASPVHGLPSRQKFLPRIAEIREACEAEVARQKTIASRARWMIKERERREKEAAERASWEGRRIDPARVDAILAGIFKPDTKTATLPIEGA
;
A
#
# COMPACT_ATOMS: atom_id res chain seq x y z
N MET A 1 0.84 26.70 7.31
CA MET A 1 0.97 25.29 7.77
C MET A 1 0.29 24.32 6.78
N ARG A 2 0.76 24.24 5.53
CA ARG A 2 0.25 23.25 4.54
C ARG A 2 1.37 22.46 3.83
N GLU A 3 2.65 22.69 4.17
CA GLU A 3 3.78 22.14 3.40
C GLU A 3 4.49 20.93 4.03
N HIS A 4 4.19 20.53 5.28
CA HIS A 4 4.90 19.39 5.91
C HIS A 4 4.27 18.01 5.66
N VAL A 5 3.12 17.91 4.98
CA VAL A 5 2.48 16.62 4.66
C VAL A 5 2.91 16.07 3.29
N ALA A 6 3.71 16.81 2.51
CA ALA A 6 4.00 16.50 1.10
C ALA A 6 5.20 15.56 0.85
N ARG A 7 5.72 14.84 1.85
CA ARG A 7 6.89 13.94 1.66
C ARG A 7 6.79 12.58 2.34
N ILE A 8 5.59 12.01 2.41
CA ILE A 8 5.51 10.55 2.34
C ILE A 8 5.49 10.22 0.85
N GLU A 9 6.64 10.36 0.18
CA GLU A 9 6.84 9.70 -1.09
C GLU A 9 6.55 8.23 -0.82
N ALA A 10 5.46 7.73 -1.41
CA ALA A 10 5.08 6.34 -1.31
C ALA A 10 6.29 5.54 -1.79
N THR A 11 7.10 5.05 -0.86
CA THR A 11 8.28 4.24 -1.16
C THR A 11 7.76 3.05 -1.93
N THR A 12 7.86 3.13 -3.26
CA THR A 12 7.46 2.06 -4.15
C THR A 12 8.38 0.91 -3.80
N PRO A 13 7.83 -0.25 -3.39
CA PRO A 13 8.66 -1.40 -3.10
C PRO A 13 9.49 -1.71 -4.34
N SER A 14 10.77 -2.05 -4.15
CA SER A 14 11.63 -2.52 -5.23
C SER A 14 10.94 -3.64 -6.00
N SER A 15 11.06 -3.64 -7.33
CA SER A 15 10.46 -4.64 -8.24
C SER A 15 10.85 -6.09 -7.90
N ASN A 16 11.88 -6.31 -7.09
CA ASN A 16 12.35 -7.64 -6.68
C ASN A 16 11.81 -8.13 -5.33
N CYS A 17 10.84 -7.45 -4.70
CA CYS A 17 10.28 -7.96 -3.45
C CYS A 17 9.42 -9.22 -3.65
N GLU A 18 9.49 -10.11 -2.66
CA GLU A 18 8.58 -11.25 -2.54
C GLU A 18 7.16 -10.73 -2.25
N LEU A 19 6.21 -11.12 -3.10
CA LEU A 19 4.82 -10.67 -2.98
C LEU A 19 4.06 -11.55 -2.00
N LEU A 20 3.37 -10.93 -1.04
CA LEU A 20 2.46 -11.63 -0.15
C LEU A 20 1.37 -12.38 -0.94
N PRO A 21 0.78 -13.44 -0.35
CA PRO A 21 -0.41 -14.08 -0.90
C PRO A 21 -1.57 -13.10 -1.06
N VAL A 22 -2.36 -13.23 -2.14
CA VAL A 22 -3.49 -12.32 -2.43
C VAL A 22 -4.49 -12.28 -1.28
N ASP A 23 -4.81 -13.44 -0.71
CA ASP A 23 -5.78 -13.56 0.39
C ASP A 23 -5.31 -12.79 1.63
N ALA A 24 -4.01 -12.80 1.92
CA ALA A 24 -3.45 -12.02 3.01
C ALA A 24 -3.56 -10.51 2.74
N CYS A 25 -3.28 -10.05 1.50
CA CYS A 25 -3.47 -8.65 1.13
C CYS A 25 -4.95 -8.23 1.22
N ARG A 26 -5.88 -9.08 0.77
CA ARG A 26 -7.33 -8.83 0.88
C ARG A 26 -7.77 -8.72 2.33
N ALA A 27 -7.33 -9.64 3.19
CA ALA A 27 -7.62 -9.58 4.63
C ALA A 27 -7.11 -8.29 5.27
N VAL A 28 -5.94 -7.78 4.86
CA VAL A 28 -5.42 -6.47 5.31
C VAL A 28 -6.31 -5.32 4.86
N LEU A 29 -6.81 -5.34 3.62
CA LEU A 29 -7.70 -4.30 3.11
C LEU A 29 -9.04 -4.30 3.85
N GLU A 30 -9.65 -5.47 4.07
CA GLU A 30 -10.88 -5.59 4.85
C GLU A 30 -10.70 -5.15 6.31
N ALA A 31 -9.56 -5.46 6.91
CA ALA A 31 -9.22 -4.98 8.25
C ALA A 31 -9.04 -3.45 8.28
N ALA A 32 -8.36 -2.88 7.27
CA ALA A 32 -8.19 -1.44 7.14
C ALA A 32 -9.55 -0.74 6.96
N ASP A 33 -10.41 -1.25 6.08
CA ASP A 33 -11.74 -0.66 5.84
C ASP A 33 -12.62 -0.71 7.08
N ARG A 34 -12.64 -1.83 7.82
CA ARG A 34 -13.31 -1.92 9.12
C ARG A 34 -12.74 -0.95 10.15
N ALA A 35 -11.42 -0.77 10.16
CA ALA A 35 -10.78 0.18 11.06
C ALA A 35 -11.21 1.62 10.75
N MET A 36 -11.45 1.98 9.49
CA MET A 36 -11.80 3.33 9.08
C MET A 36 -13.21 3.81 9.47
N ALA A 37 -13.99 3.01 10.21
CA ALA A 37 -15.29 3.42 10.76
C ALA A 37 -15.14 4.53 11.82
N LEU A 38 -16.03 5.52 11.78
CA LEU A 38 -16.07 6.62 12.75
C LEU A 38 -16.63 6.16 14.11
N PRO A 39 -16.18 6.76 15.23
CA PRO A 39 -16.69 6.46 16.56
C PRO A 39 -18.11 7.01 16.72
N GLN A 40 -18.85 6.42 17.66
CA GLN A 40 -20.08 7.03 18.13
C GLN A 40 -19.76 8.29 18.96
N PRO A 41 -20.64 9.31 18.99
CA PRO A 41 -20.40 10.53 19.75
C PRO A 41 -20.08 10.29 21.24
N GLU A 42 -20.76 9.33 21.86
CA GLU A 42 -20.55 8.94 23.25
C GLU A 42 -19.15 8.35 23.49
N GLU A 43 -18.65 7.58 22.53
CA GLU A 43 -17.31 6.99 22.58
C GLU A 43 -16.24 8.08 22.49
N ALA A 44 -16.39 9.04 21.59
CA ALA A 44 -15.48 10.17 21.47
C ALA A 44 -15.45 11.03 22.75
N ALA A 45 -16.61 11.26 23.37
CA ALA A 45 -16.70 11.95 24.65
C ALA A 45 -16.03 11.17 25.79
N GLN A 46 -16.17 9.84 25.81
CA GLN A 46 -15.51 9.00 26.81
C GLN A 46 -13.99 8.99 26.66
N LEU A 47 -13.48 8.97 25.41
CA LEU A 47 -12.06 9.09 25.12
C LEU A 47 -11.50 10.45 25.55
N ALA A 48 -12.23 11.54 25.29
CA ALA A 48 -11.85 12.88 25.72
C ALA A 48 -11.73 12.96 27.26
N ARG A 49 -12.73 12.47 27.98
CA ARG A 49 -12.71 12.40 29.46
C ARG A 49 -11.55 11.57 29.99
N THR A 50 -11.29 10.43 29.37
CA THR A 50 -10.18 9.55 29.75
C THR A 50 -8.85 10.26 29.57
N MET A 51 -8.65 10.91 28.41
CA MET A 51 -7.41 11.64 28.12
C MET A 51 -7.18 12.79 29.11
N ILE A 52 -8.21 13.58 29.41
CA ILE A 52 -8.11 14.68 30.39
C ILE A 52 -7.82 14.14 31.79
N GLY A 53 -8.46 13.04 32.20
CA GLY A 53 -8.28 12.43 33.51
C GLY A 53 -6.86 11.92 33.79
N VAL A 54 -6.04 11.69 32.75
CA VAL A 54 -4.62 11.32 32.90
C VAL A 54 -3.77 12.49 33.41
N TYR A 55 -4.26 13.73 33.28
CA TYR A 55 -3.51 14.95 33.64
C TYR A 55 -4.10 15.59 34.92
N PRO A 56 -3.59 15.27 36.12
CA PRO A 56 -4.15 15.74 37.39
C PRO A 56 -4.01 17.25 37.65
N LYS A 57 -3.21 17.97 36.85
CA LYS A 57 -2.99 19.42 36.93
C LYS A 57 -3.18 20.09 35.57
N ALA A 58 -4.31 19.81 34.94
CA ALA A 58 -4.67 20.46 33.69
C ALA A 58 -4.96 21.95 33.94
N ASP A 59 -4.09 22.84 33.44
CA ASP A 59 -4.23 24.30 33.57
C ASP A 59 -5.19 24.83 32.49
N VAL A 60 -6.44 24.36 32.54
CA VAL A 60 -7.48 24.68 31.55
C VAL A 60 -8.48 25.62 32.19
N THR A 61 -8.73 26.76 31.53
CA THR A 61 -9.69 27.76 32.00
C THR A 61 -11.10 27.20 32.14
N ASP A 62 -11.53 26.38 31.17
CA ASP A 62 -12.83 25.71 31.16
C ASP A 62 -12.67 24.25 30.69
N PRO A 63 -12.66 23.28 31.63
CA PRO A 63 -12.50 21.87 31.33
C PRO A 63 -13.61 21.29 30.44
N ASP A 64 -14.84 21.79 30.54
CA ASP A 64 -15.99 21.27 29.81
C ASP A 64 -15.95 21.69 28.34
N VAL A 65 -15.56 22.95 28.08
CA VAL A 65 -15.33 23.45 26.72
C VAL A 65 -14.17 22.69 26.07
N TYR A 66 -13.07 22.48 26.79
CA TYR A 66 -11.94 21.70 26.28
C TYR A 66 -12.32 20.24 26.00
N ALA A 67 -13.04 19.58 26.92
CA ALA A 67 -13.54 18.22 26.71
C ALA A 67 -14.43 18.10 25.47
N THR A 68 -15.31 19.08 25.25
CA THR A 68 -16.17 19.16 24.06
C THR A 68 -15.35 19.32 22.78
N ALA A 69 -14.34 20.20 22.80
CA ALA A 69 -13.46 20.42 21.65
C ALA A 69 -12.63 19.17 21.30
N VAL A 70 -12.12 18.48 22.33
CA VAL A 70 -11.39 17.20 22.16
C VAL A 70 -12.33 16.13 21.59
N ALA A 71 -13.52 15.97 22.15
CA ALA A 71 -14.49 14.98 21.69
C ALA A 71 -14.90 15.25 20.23
N GLY A 72 -15.20 16.50 19.87
CA GLY A 72 -15.49 16.89 18.49
C GLY A 72 -14.33 16.59 17.55
N THR A 73 -13.10 16.89 17.96
CA THR A 73 -11.91 16.58 17.17
C THR A 73 -11.74 15.07 16.97
N LEU A 74 -11.87 14.26 18.02
CA LEU A 74 -11.73 12.80 17.93
C LEU A 74 -12.85 12.15 17.09
N ALA A 75 -14.05 12.74 17.06
CA ALA A 75 -15.17 12.26 16.26
C ALA A 75 -14.97 12.42 14.74
N GLU A 76 -14.09 13.33 14.30
CA GLU A 76 -13.72 13.48 12.88
C GLU A 76 -12.82 12.34 12.37
N PHE A 77 -12.26 11.52 13.26
CA PHE A 77 -11.32 10.46 12.92
C PHE A 77 -11.88 9.07 13.21
N PRO A 78 -11.37 8.00 12.56
CA PRO A 78 -11.85 6.65 12.82
C PRO A 78 -11.69 6.22 14.29
N ALA A 79 -12.62 5.40 14.78
CA ALA A 79 -12.74 5.04 16.20
C ALA A 79 -11.44 4.43 16.75
N HIS A 80 -10.82 3.52 15.99
CA HIS A 80 -9.58 2.90 16.41
C HIS A 80 -8.40 3.90 16.45
N VAL A 81 -8.38 4.92 15.59
CA VAL A 81 -7.36 6.00 15.63
C VAL A 81 -7.56 6.81 16.90
N ALA A 82 -8.80 7.25 17.15
CA ALA A 82 -9.13 8.01 18.35
C ALA A 82 -8.75 7.24 19.63
N ARG A 83 -9.08 5.95 19.73
CA ARG A 83 -8.67 5.08 20.85
C ARG A 83 -7.16 5.00 21.00
N LYS A 84 -6.43 4.86 19.89
CA LYS A 84 -4.97 4.73 19.91
C LYS A 84 -4.29 6.02 20.34
N VAL A 85 -4.77 7.16 19.84
CA VAL A 85 -4.23 8.49 20.19
C VAL A 85 -4.55 8.86 21.63
N ALA A 86 -5.76 8.57 22.11
CA ALA A 86 -6.18 8.84 23.49
C ALA A 86 -5.68 7.80 24.51
N SER A 87 -5.03 6.71 24.07
CA SER A 87 -4.56 5.65 24.96
C SER A 87 -3.51 6.16 25.95
N PRO A 88 -3.67 5.94 27.26
CA PRO A 88 -2.67 6.36 28.25
C PRO A 88 -1.35 5.58 28.15
N VAL A 89 -1.37 4.39 27.54
CA VAL A 89 -0.19 3.50 27.48
C VAL A 89 0.63 3.73 26.21
N HIS A 90 -0.02 4.00 25.07
CA HIS A 90 0.66 4.07 23.76
C HIS A 90 0.41 5.37 22.99
N GLY A 91 -0.56 6.18 23.43
CA GLY A 91 -1.03 7.39 22.77
C GLY A 91 -0.29 8.65 23.22
N LEU A 92 -0.92 9.81 23.01
CA LEU A 92 -0.37 11.11 23.40
C LEU A 92 -0.04 11.21 24.89
N PRO A 93 -0.88 10.72 25.82
CA PRO A 93 -0.57 10.81 27.25
C PRO A 93 0.67 10.05 27.69
N SER A 94 1.06 9.00 26.95
CA SER A 94 2.31 8.28 27.23
C SER A 94 3.57 9.05 26.80
N ARG A 95 3.43 10.05 25.92
CA ARG A 95 4.54 10.76 25.28
C ARG A 95 4.70 12.19 25.75
N GLN A 96 3.62 12.81 26.20
CA GLN A 96 3.61 14.21 26.62
C GLN A 96 3.39 14.34 28.12
N LYS A 97 4.19 15.20 28.77
CA LYS A 97 4.08 15.50 30.21
C LYS A 97 2.92 16.45 30.53
N PHE A 98 2.52 17.27 29.56
CA PHE A 98 1.50 18.30 29.70
C PHE A 98 0.29 17.95 28.83
N LEU A 99 -0.83 18.62 29.12
CA LEU A 99 -2.06 18.44 28.37
C LEU A 99 -1.85 18.86 26.90
N PRO A 100 -2.16 17.98 25.93
CA PRO A 100 -1.95 18.28 24.52
C PRO A 100 -2.89 19.38 24.03
N ARG A 101 -2.43 20.20 23.10
CA ARG A 101 -3.30 21.16 22.40
C ARG A 101 -4.20 20.44 21.41
N ILE A 102 -5.36 21.03 21.09
CA ILE A 102 -6.30 20.47 20.09
C ILE A 102 -5.60 20.20 18.73
N ALA A 103 -4.70 21.10 18.33
CA ALA A 103 -3.89 20.92 17.12
C ALA A 103 -2.99 19.68 17.18
N GLU A 104 -2.35 19.41 18.32
CA GLU A 104 -1.45 18.26 18.51
C GLU A 104 -2.24 16.94 18.51
N ILE A 105 -3.46 16.94 19.05
CA ILE A 105 -4.38 15.80 18.97
C ILE A 105 -4.74 15.52 17.51
N ARG A 106 -5.11 16.57 16.77
CA ARG A 106 -5.44 16.45 15.34
C ARG A 106 -4.26 15.91 14.53
N GLU A 107 -3.08 16.47 14.71
CA GLU A 107 -1.85 16.03 14.03
C GLU A 107 -1.54 14.55 14.32
N ALA A 108 -1.69 14.12 15.57
CA ALA A 108 -1.48 12.72 15.95
C ALA A 108 -2.50 11.78 15.27
N CYS A 109 -3.77 12.18 15.20
CA CYS A 109 -4.80 11.43 14.49
C CYS A 109 -4.52 11.35 12.99
N GLU A 110 -4.17 12.48 12.35
CA GLU A 110 -3.82 12.54 10.93
C GLU A 110 -2.61 11.65 10.60
N ALA A 111 -1.60 11.63 11.46
CA ALA A 111 -0.42 10.76 11.30
C ALA A 111 -0.77 9.27 11.35
N GLU A 112 -1.65 8.86 12.26
CA GLU A 112 -2.11 7.47 12.35
C GLU A 112 -3.00 7.07 11.16
N VAL A 113 -3.89 7.95 10.71
CA VAL A 113 -4.66 7.75 9.48
C VAL A 113 -3.72 7.60 8.26
N ALA A 114 -2.70 8.46 8.16
CA ALA A 114 -1.72 8.37 7.08
C ALA A 114 -1.00 7.03 7.09
N ARG A 115 -0.56 6.54 8.26
CA ARG A 115 0.05 5.23 8.43
C ARG A 115 -0.87 4.10 7.94
N GLN A 116 -2.15 4.14 8.28
CA GLN A 116 -3.11 3.13 7.81
C GLN A 116 -3.30 3.16 6.29
N LYS A 117 -3.43 4.37 5.73
CA LYS A 117 -3.51 4.54 4.27
C LYS A 117 -2.27 3.98 3.57
N THR A 118 -1.07 4.15 4.14
CA THR A 118 0.14 3.54 3.59
C THR A 118 0.08 2.01 3.60
N ILE A 119 -0.40 1.40 4.70
CA ILE A 119 -0.56 -0.06 4.79
C ILE A 119 -1.55 -0.56 3.72
N ALA A 120 -2.73 0.06 3.61
CA ALA A 120 -3.73 -0.31 2.62
C ALA A 120 -3.23 -0.11 1.19
N SER A 121 -2.57 1.01 0.88
CA SER A 121 -1.99 1.27 -0.44
C SER A 121 -0.94 0.25 -0.83
N ARG A 122 -0.09 -0.19 0.12
CA ARG A 122 0.88 -1.27 -0.13
C ARG A 122 0.19 -2.59 -0.44
N ALA A 123 -0.86 -2.97 0.30
CA ALA A 123 -1.62 -4.17 0.02
C ALA A 123 -2.28 -4.13 -1.37
N ARG A 124 -2.88 -2.99 -1.76
CA ARG A 124 -3.43 -2.80 -3.13
C ARG A 124 -2.37 -2.93 -4.20
N TRP A 125 -1.20 -2.32 -3.98
CA TRP A 125 -0.07 -2.40 -4.90
C TRP A 125 0.38 -3.86 -5.10
N MET A 126 0.50 -4.64 -4.01
CA MET A 126 0.91 -6.05 -4.08
C MET A 126 -0.06 -6.91 -4.91
N ILE A 127 -1.36 -6.70 -4.76
CA ILE A 127 -2.38 -7.42 -5.56
C ILE A 127 -2.21 -7.08 -7.04
N LYS A 128 -2.17 -5.79 -7.38
CA LYS A 128 -2.02 -5.31 -8.75
C LYS A 128 -0.71 -5.80 -9.39
N GLU A 129 0.37 -5.78 -8.64
CA GLU A 129 1.68 -6.22 -9.10
C GLU A 129 1.71 -7.73 -9.38
N ARG A 130 1.00 -8.53 -8.58
CA ARG A 130 0.85 -9.96 -8.85
C ARG A 130 0.04 -10.21 -10.12
N GLU A 131 -1.10 -9.54 -10.28
CA GLU A 131 -1.92 -9.63 -11.50
C GLU A 131 -1.10 -9.26 -12.75
N ARG A 132 -0.25 -8.23 -12.65
CA ARG A 132 0.70 -7.86 -13.73
C ARG A 132 1.66 -9.01 -14.06
N ARG A 133 2.29 -9.62 -13.05
CA ARG A 133 3.26 -10.73 -13.25
C ARG A 133 2.59 -11.98 -13.81
N GLU A 134 1.38 -12.30 -13.37
CA GLU A 134 0.59 -13.43 -13.87
C GLU A 134 0.24 -13.23 -15.35
N LYS A 135 -0.17 -12.01 -15.72
CA LYS A 135 -0.42 -11.65 -17.13
C LYS A 135 0.83 -11.78 -17.99
N GLU A 136 1.96 -11.23 -17.55
CA GLU A 136 3.24 -11.34 -18.27
C GLU A 136 3.74 -12.78 -18.38
N ALA A 137 3.49 -13.61 -17.36
CA ALA A 137 3.81 -15.04 -17.40
C ALA A 137 2.90 -15.80 -18.37
N ALA A 138 1.60 -15.51 -18.38
CA ALA A 138 0.65 -16.09 -19.32
C ALA A 138 0.94 -15.68 -20.77
N GLU A 139 1.29 -14.41 -21.00
CA GLU A 139 1.74 -13.94 -22.31
C GLU A 139 3.00 -14.67 -22.75
N ARG A 140 4.03 -14.76 -21.91
CA ARG A 140 5.26 -15.53 -22.21
C ARG A 140 4.97 -17.01 -22.50
N ALA A 141 4.13 -17.65 -21.70
CA ALA A 141 3.72 -19.04 -21.94
C ALA A 141 2.98 -19.19 -23.28
N SER A 142 2.15 -18.21 -23.67
CA SER A 142 1.47 -18.21 -24.97
C SER A 142 2.42 -18.05 -26.15
N TRP A 143 3.51 -17.28 -25.97
CA TRP A 143 4.55 -17.14 -26.99
C TRP A 143 5.38 -18.42 -27.10
N GLU A 144 5.73 -19.05 -25.97
CA GLU A 144 6.47 -20.32 -25.96
C GLU A 144 5.65 -21.45 -26.60
N GLY A 145 4.35 -21.54 -26.33
CA GLY A 145 3.46 -22.52 -26.98
C GLY A 145 3.25 -22.28 -28.48
N ARG A 146 3.44 -21.04 -28.96
CA ARG A 146 3.40 -20.68 -30.39
C ARG A 146 4.77 -20.71 -31.05
N ARG A 147 5.83 -20.96 -30.29
CA ARG A 147 7.19 -21.02 -30.81
C ARG A 147 7.25 -22.15 -31.81
N ILE A 148 7.50 -21.80 -33.07
CA ILE A 148 7.67 -22.80 -34.12
C ILE A 148 8.89 -23.61 -33.75
N ASP A 149 8.74 -24.93 -33.69
CA ASP A 149 9.85 -25.85 -33.49
C ASP A 149 10.94 -25.52 -34.53
N PRO A 150 12.17 -25.17 -34.11
CA PRO A 150 13.25 -24.86 -35.04
C PRO A 150 13.46 -25.99 -36.07
N ALA A 151 13.31 -27.26 -35.66
CA ALA A 151 13.44 -28.40 -36.55
C ALA A 151 12.34 -28.41 -37.64
N ARG A 152 11.13 -27.92 -37.31
CA ARG A 152 10.04 -27.76 -38.28
C ARG A 152 10.31 -26.61 -39.24
N VAL A 153 10.90 -25.51 -38.77
CA VAL A 153 11.36 -24.41 -39.65
C VAL A 153 12.42 -24.93 -40.62
N ASP A 154 13.42 -25.65 -40.11
CA ASP A 154 14.50 -26.22 -40.91
C ASP A 154 13.98 -27.23 -41.94
N ALA A 155 13.02 -28.08 -41.57
CA ALA A 155 12.38 -29.01 -42.50
C ALA A 155 11.60 -28.28 -43.62
N ILE A 156 10.89 -27.20 -43.30
CA ILE A 156 10.19 -26.37 -44.28
C ILE A 156 11.21 -25.69 -45.22
N LEU A 157 12.27 -25.10 -44.66
CA LEU A 157 13.32 -24.45 -45.44
C LEU A 157 14.06 -25.43 -46.36
N ALA A 158 14.39 -26.63 -45.88
CA ALA A 158 15.00 -27.69 -46.69
C ALA A 158 14.06 -28.22 -47.80
N GLY A 159 12.74 -28.20 -47.56
CA GLY A 159 11.73 -28.56 -48.56
C GLY A 159 11.56 -27.52 -49.66
N ILE A 160 11.60 -26.23 -49.30
CA ILE A 160 11.50 -25.09 -50.23
C ILE A 160 12.80 -24.90 -51.02
N PHE A 161 13.94 -25.02 -50.33
CA PHE A 161 15.26 -24.82 -50.88
C PHE A 161 15.91 -26.18 -51.14
N LYS A 162 15.35 -27.00 -52.04
CA LYS A 162 16.12 -28.09 -52.62
C LYS A 162 17.15 -27.44 -53.54
N PRO A 163 18.45 -27.42 -53.20
CA PRO A 163 19.44 -26.92 -54.14
C PRO A 163 19.34 -27.83 -55.36
N ASP A 164 19.00 -27.28 -56.52
CA ASP A 164 19.15 -27.99 -57.77
C ASP A 164 20.64 -28.34 -57.88
N THR A 165 20.99 -29.60 -57.60
CA THR A 165 22.36 -30.11 -57.69
C THR A 165 22.86 -30.19 -59.13
N LYS A 166 22.15 -29.53 -60.07
CA LYS A 166 22.66 -29.13 -61.38
C LYS A 166 23.47 -27.83 -61.28
N THR A 167 24.32 -27.68 -60.27
CA THR A 167 25.56 -26.94 -60.48
C THR A 167 26.41 -27.80 -61.40
N ALA A 168 26.24 -27.54 -62.69
CA ALA A 168 27.20 -27.86 -63.71
C ALA A 168 28.61 -27.63 -63.15
N THR A 169 29.42 -28.68 -63.14
CA THR A 169 30.87 -28.56 -63.27
C THR A 169 31.12 -27.75 -64.53
N LEU A 170 31.20 -26.42 -64.41
CA LEU A 170 31.82 -25.59 -65.42
C LEU A 170 33.31 -25.95 -65.38
N PRO A 171 33.87 -26.53 -66.45
CA PRO A 171 35.30 -26.75 -66.51
C PRO A 171 35.96 -25.37 -66.46
N ILE A 172 36.64 -25.10 -65.35
CA ILE A 172 37.61 -24.01 -65.28
C ILE A 172 38.84 -24.55 -66.00
N GLU A 173 38.77 -24.65 -67.33
CA GLU A 173 39.96 -24.80 -68.15
C GLU A 173 40.61 -23.41 -68.23
N GLY A 174 41.72 -23.27 -67.52
CA GLY A 174 42.63 -22.16 -67.68
C GLY A 174 43.68 -22.42 -68.75
N ALA A 175 44.27 -21.31 -69.21
CA ALA A 175 45.53 -21.15 -69.93
C ALA A 175 45.55 -21.47 -71.43
#